data_AF-A0A536ZJF9-F1
#
_entry.id   AF-A0A536ZJF9-F1
#
_cell.length_a   1.000
_cell.length_b   1.000
_cell.length_c   1.000
_cell.angle_alpha   90.00
_cell.angle_beta   90.00
_cell.angle_gamma   90.00
#
_symmetry.space_group_name_H-M   'P 1'
#
loop_
_entity.id
_entity.type
_entity.pdbx_description
1 polymer ?
#
loop_
_entity_poly.entity_id
_entity_poly.type
_entity_poly.pdbx_seq_one_letter_code
_entity_poly.pdbx_strand_id
1 'polypeptide(L)'
;MALVTFRVQSGVIVEPHVGVGGVDATPRRIAPAEDALRGRKPTRDVYEEAAKAAAAAIDPLTDVRYDAAYRRDLTRTMVRRALEQASPPQ
;
A
#
# COMPACT_ATOMS: atom_id res chain seq x y z
N MET A 1 -7.55 -4.06 5.64
CA MET A 1 -8.17 -3.16 4.64
C MET A 1 -7.14 -2.13 4.21
N ALA A 2 -7.12 -1.73 2.93
CA ALA A 2 -6.24 -0.69 2.41
C ALA A 2 -7.08 0.41 1.72
N LEU A 3 -6.67 1.67 1.89
CA LEU A 3 -7.23 2.83 1.22
C LEU A 3 -6.09 3.54 0.49
N VAL A 4 -6.30 3.88 -0.77
CA VAL A 4 -5.30 4.55 -1.60
C VAL A 4 -5.96 5.70 -2.35
N THR A 5 -5.28 6.83 -2.41
CA THR A 5 -5.57 7.90 -3.36
C THR A 5 -4.27 8.52 -3.83
N PHE A 6 -4.23 8.94 -5.10
CA PHE A 6 -3.13 9.68 -5.68
C PHE A 6 -3.62 10.45 -6.91
N ARG A 7 -2.85 11.44 -7.34
CA ARG A 7 -3.05 12.11 -8.63
C ARG A 7 -1.97 11.67 -9.61
N VAL A 8 -2.26 11.75 -10.90
CA VAL A 8 -1.26 11.58 -11.95
C VAL A 8 -1.08 12.92 -12.67
N GLN A 9 0.16 13.41 -12.71
CA GLN A 9 0.54 14.63 -13.41
C GLN A 9 1.75 14.32 -14.29
N SER A 10 1.71 14.70 -15.57
CA SER A 10 2.79 14.44 -16.53
C SER A 10 3.26 12.97 -16.56
N GLY A 11 2.32 12.04 -16.39
CA GLY A 11 2.58 10.59 -16.41
C GLY A 11 3.22 10.02 -15.14
N VAL A 12 3.36 10.81 -14.07
CA VAL A 12 3.89 10.34 -12.78
C VAL A 12 2.90 10.56 -11.63
N ILE A 13 3.02 9.74 -10.60
CA ILE A 13 2.22 9.81 -9.38
C ILE A 13 2.64 11.02 -8.55
N VAL A 14 1.68 11.84 -8.15
CA VAL A 14 1.85 12.95 -7.21
C VAL A 14 0.84 12.83 -6.07
N GLU A 15 1.21 13.33 -4.89
CA GLU A 15 0.40 13.25 -3.66
C GLU A 15 -0.14 11.84 -3.34
N PRO A 16 0.72 10.80 -3.30
CA PRO A 16 0.27 9.48 -2.89
C PRO A 16 -0.11 9.49 -1.41
N HIS A 17 -1.27 8.89 -1.12
CA HIS A 17 -1.76 8.63 0.22
C HIS A 17 -2.11 7.14 0.35
N VAL A 18 -1.46 6.44 1.28
CA VAL A 18 -1.67 5.00 1.51
C VAL A 18 -2.02 4.77 2.97
N GLY A 19 -3.26 4.34 3.22
CA GLY A 19 -3.76 3.97 4.54
C GLY A 19 -4.00 2.47 4.67
N VAL A 20 -3.63 1.89 5.80
CA VAL A 20 -3.90 0.48 6.12
C VAL A 20 -4.59 0.39 7.48
N GLY A 21 -5.63 -0.45 7.57
CA GLY A 21 -6.40 -0.68 8.79
C GLY A 21 -6.74 -2.14 9.02
N GLY A 22 -6.95 -2.51 10.28
CA GLY A 22 -7.32 -3.87 10.71
C GLY A 22 -6.16 -4.88 10.74
N VAL A 23 -4.91 -4.42 10.65
CA VAL A 23 -3.71 -5.27 10.73
C VAL A 23 -2.84 -4.94 11.95
N ASP A 24 -2.77 -3.65 12.31
CA ASP A 24 -2.14 -3.12 13.53
C ASP A 24 -3.20 -2.75 14.59
N ALA A 25 -2.73 -2.29 15.76
CA ALA A 25 -3.57 -1.75 16.84
C ALA A 25 -4.46 -0.57 16.41
N THR A 26 -3.99 0.27 15.48
CA THR A 26 -4.73 1.41 14.93
C THR A 26 -4.58 1.49 13.41
N PRO A 27 -5.53 2.09 12.68
CA PRO A 27 -5.33 2.45 11.29
C PRO A 27 -4.18 3.45 11.15
N ARG A 28 -3.28 3.23 10.20
CA ARG A 28 -2.10 4.09 9.98
C ARG A 28 -1.92 4.46 8.52
N ARG A 29 -1.36 5.66 8.32
CA ARG A 29 -0.83 6.11 7.04
C ARG A 29 0.60 5.60 6.88
N ILE A 30 0.92 5.08 5.70
CA ILE A 30 2.14 4.30 5.45
C ILE A 30 3.11 5.12 4.59
N ALA A 31 3.89 5.98 5.24
CA ALA A 31 4.84 6.87 4.57
C ALA A 31 5.84 6.13 3.65
N PRO A 32 6.42 4.96 4.02
CA PRO A 32 7.35 4.26 3.13
C PRO A 32 6.73 3.82 1.80
N ALA A 33 5.43 3.49 1.80
CA ALA A 33 4.71 3.15 0.57
C ALA A 33 4.46 4.40 -0.30
N GLU A 34 4.17 5.54 0.33
CA GLU A 34 3.97 6.81 -0.38
C GLU A 34 5.27 7.30 -1.03
N ASP A 35 6.39 7.16 -0.34
CA ASP A 35 7.70 7.51 -0.87
C ASP A 35 8.10 6.63 -2.06
N ALA A 36 7.75 5.33 -2.02
CA ALA A 36 7.97 4.42 -3.15
C ALA A 36 7.15 4.79 -4.41
N LEU A 37 6.03 5.51 -4.25
CA LEU A 37 5.14 5.91 -5.34
C LEU A 37 5.49 7.28 -5.93
N ARG A 38 5.91 8.24 -5.09
CA ARG A 38 6.07 9.65 -5.46
C ARG A 38 7.02 9.82 -6.65
N GLY A 39 6.55 10.50 -7.69
CA GLY A 39 7.33 10.79 -8.89
C GLY A 39 7.57 9.59 -9.81
N ARG A 40 6.98 8.43 -9.53
CA ARG A 40 7.10 7.22 -10.36
C ARG A 40 5.90 7.07 -11.28
N LYS A 41 6.08 6.31 -12.38
CA LYS A 41 4.97 6.00 -13.30
C LYS A 41 3.98 5.01 -12.64
N PRO A 42 2.67 5.17 -12.85
CA PRO A 42 1.64 4.26 -12.34
C PRO A 42 1.70 2.89 -13.04
N THR A 43 2.60 2.02 -12.57
CA THR A 43 2.88 0.72 -13.17
C THR A 43 2.82 -0.39 -12.13
N ARG A 44 2.57 -1.61 -12.57
CA ARG A 44 2.48 -2.78 -11.69
C ARG A 44 3.72 -2.98 -10.83
N ASP A 45 4.92 -2.77 -11.39
CA ASP A 45 6.18 -2.94 -10.65
C ASP A 45 6.33 -1.89 -9.54
N VAL A 46 5.96 -0.63 -9.83
CA VAL A 46 5.94 0.45 -8.83
C VAL A 46 4.93 0.16 -7.72
N TYR A 47 3.77 -0.40 -8.06
CA TYR A 47 2.77 -0.80 -7.06
C TYR A 47 3.24 -1.96 -6.19
N GLU A 48 3.98 -2.89 -6.78
CA GLU A 48 4.58 -4.01 -6.08
C GLU A 48 5.67 -3.54 -5.09
N GLU A 49 6.50 -2.57 -5.48
CA GLU A 49 7.47 -1.92 -4.58
C GLU A 49 6.78 -1.24 -3.40
N ALA A 50 5.75 -0.43 -3.65
CA ALA A 50 5.00 0.26 -2.61
C ALA A 50 4.26 -0.71 -1.67
N ALA A 51 3.70 -1.80 -2.21
CA ALA A 51 3.06 -2.85 -1.44
C ALA A 51 4.03 -3.58 -0.51
N LYS A 52 5.25 -3.86 -0.97
CA LYS A 52 6.33 -4.45 -0.15
C LYS A 52 6.74 -3.49 0.96
N ALA A 53 6.91 -2.20 0.65
CA ALA A 53 7.22 -1.18 1.65
C ALA A 53 6.11 -1.10 2.73
N ALA A 54 4.84 -1.20 2.33
CA ALA A 54 3.74 -1.23 3.28
C ALA A 54 3.76 -2.47 4.19
N ALA A 55 3.98 -3.65 3.63
CA ALA A 55 4.07 -4.88 4.41
C ALA A 55 5.26 -4.90 5.37
N ALA A 56 6.36 -4.23 5.04
CA ALA A 56 7.52 -4.08 5.93
C ALA A 56 7.27 -3.06 7.06
N ALA A 57 6.38 -2.08 6.86
CA ALA A 57 6.15 -0.98 7.80
C ALA A 57 5.10 -1.27 8.89
N ILE A 58 4.31 -2.35 8.75
CA ILE A 58 3.32 -2.75 9.74
C ILE A 58 3.94 -3.57 10.87
N ASP A 59 3.30 -3.52 12.04
CA ASP A 59 3.64 -4.33 13.21
C ASP A 59 2.40 -5.15 13.64
N PRO A 60 2.15 -6.27 12.95
CA PRO A 60 0.86 -6.92 13.01
C PRO A 60 0.61 -7.52 14.38
N LEU A 61 -0.59 -7.30 14.91
CA LEU A 61 -1.07 -8.09 16.05
C LEU A 61 -1.17 -9.56 15.64
N THR A 62 -0.63 -10.48 16.43
CA THR A 62 -0.78 -11.92 16.18
C THR A 62 -1.85 -12.50 17.07
N ASP A 63 -2.66 -13.42 16.55
CA ASP A 63 -3.65 -14.15 17.33
C ASP A 63 -3.74 -15.61 16.87
N VAL A 64 -4.55 -16.43 17.56
CA VAL A 64 -4.71 -17.87 17.28
C VAL A 64 -5.19 -18.20 15.86
N ARG A 65 -5.77 -17.23 15.14
CA ARG A 65 -6.25 -17.39 13.76
C ARG A 65 -5.25 -16.90 12.73
N TYR A 66 -4.43 -15.89 13.06
CA TYR A 66 -3.57 -15.22 12.09
C TYR A 66 -2.22 -14.83 12.66
N ASP A 67 -1.16 -15.30 11.99
CA ASP A 67 0.22 -14.92 12.31
C ASP A 67 0.64 -13.62 11.60
N ALA A 68 1.83 -13.12 11.97
CA ALA A 68 2.36 -11.88 11.42
C ALA A 68 2.75 -12.02 9.94
N ALA A 69 3.13 -13.22 9.48
CA ALA A 69 3.52 -13.45 8.09
C ALA A 69 2.31 -13.31 7.16
N TYR A 70 1.19 -13.94 7.53
CA TYR A 70 -0.08 -13.82 6.85
C TYR A 70 -0.57 -12.38 6.78
N ARG A 71 -0.51 -11.62 7.88
CA ARG A 71 -0.96 -10.22 7.89
C ARG A 71 -0.08 -9.30 7.03
N ARG A 72 1.23 -9.58 6.95
CA ARG A 72 2.14 -8.88 6.03
C ARG A 72 1.82 -9.19 4.58
N ASP A 73 1.60 -10.47 4.24
CA ASP A 73 1.25 -10.86 2.88
C ASP A 73 -0.11 -10.31 2.44
N LEU A 74 -1.10 -10.33 3.34
CA LEU A 74 -2.40 -9.72 3.11
C LEU A 74 -2.27 -8.21 2.87
N THR A 75 -1.45 -7.52 3.66
CA THR A 75 -1.21 -6.07 3.50
C THR A 75 -0.59 -5.76 2.15
N ARG A 76 0.46 -6.50 1.75
CA ARG A 76 1.07 -6.39 0.42
C ARG A 76 0.02 -6.55 -0.68
N THR A 77 -0.77 -7.63 -0.61
CA THR A 77 -1.79 -7.93 -1.61
C THR A 77 -2.84 -6.83 -1.71
N MET A 78 -3.35 -6.36 -0.58
CA MET A 78 -4.43 -5.35 -0.55
C MET A 78 -3.95 -3.96 -0.99
N VAL A 79 -2.73 -3.56 -0.62
CA VAL A 79 -2.15 -2.29 -1.07
C VAL A 79 -1.93 -2.28 -2.58
N ARG A 80 -1.34 -3.36 -3.14
CA ARG A 80 -1.18 -3.49 -4.59
C ARG A 80 -2.51 -3.39 -5.33
N ARG A 81 -3.52 -4.14 -4.87
CA ARG A 81 -4.86 -4.14 -5.49
C ARG A 81 -5.51 -2.75 -5.42
N ALA A 82 -5.40 -2.06 -4.29
CA ALA A 82 -5.95 -0.72 -4.14
C ALA A 82 -5.25 0.29 -5.08
N LEU A 83 -3.94 0.17 -5.29
CA LEU A 83 -3.19 0.99 -6.25
C LEU A 83 -3.61 0.69 -7.71
N GLU A 84 -3.76 -0.58 -8.05
CA GLU A 84 -4.25 -1.01 -9.37
C GLU A 84 -5.67 -0.47 -9.64
N GLN A 85 -6.55 -0.48 -8.63
CA GLN A 85 -7.92 0.06 -8.74
C GLN A 85 -7.97 1.59 -8.80
N ALA A 86 -7.08 2.29 -8.10
CA ALA A 86 -7.00 3.75 -8.13
C ALA A 86 -6.30 4.27 -9.41
N SER A 87 -5.70 3.37 -10.20
CA SER A 87 -5.04 3.74 -11.46
C SER A 87 -6.04 4.31 -12.45
N PRO A 88 -5.71 5.42 -13.14
CA PRO A 88 -6.55 5.89 -14.23
C PRO A 88 -6.66 4.80 -15.31
N PRO A 89 -7.80 4.73 -16.02
CA PRO A 89 -7.92 3.85 -17.18
C PRO A 89 -6.82 4.19 -18.19
N GLN A 90 -6.21 3.14 -18.75
CA GLN A 90 -5.17 3.25 -19.78
C GLN A 90 -5.74 3.74 -21.11
#